data_AF-A0A1Y2N8A0-F1
#
_entry.id   AF-A0A1Y2N8A0-F1
#
_cell.length_a   1.000
_cell.length_b   1.000
_cell.length_c   1.000
_cell.angle_alpha   90.00
_cell.angle_beta   90.00
_cell.angle_gamma   90.00
#
_symmetry.space_group_name_H-M   'P 1'
#
loop_
_entity.id
_entity.type
_entity.pdbx_description
1 polymer ?
#
loop_
_entity_poly.entity_id
_entity_poly.type
_entity_poly.pdbx_seq_one_letter_code
_entity_poly.pdbx_strand_id
1 'polypeptide(L)'
;MPDITTLILDDHAWFRRQFAALDELQARADTDPRELTRLWDPLAARLDVHAVAEERIFYPELLAHGEDPREETLDAIGDHNDIRDGIAQAQRNPVGSRGWWDGVWDARRANDEHMGEEENEGLANFRLHAAPELRESLGTRFAEFMDAHPTPGDLEGLDGPDGSDLDPGDYVEAAEARIDPPDPTAHGLGIGSLRGQSQ
;
A
#
# COMPACT_ATOMS: atom_id res chain seq x y z
N MET A 1 6.76 -2.20 -21.19
CA MET A 1 6.00 -2.58 -19.98
C MET A 1 5.14 -1.38 -19.62
N PRO A 2 3.91 -1.54 -19.10
CA PRO A 2 3.14 -0.41 -18.59
C PRO A 2 3.92 0.31 -17.46
N ASP A 3 3.65 1.59 -17.26
CA ASP A 3 4.22 2.33 -16.13
C ASP A 3 3.55 1.96 -14.80
N ILE A 4 4.17 2.33 -13.67
CA ILE A 4 3.68 1.95 -12.34
C ILE A 4 2.22 2.36 -12.09
N THR A 5 1.83 3.57 -12.50
CA THR A 5 0.47 4.06 -12.27
C THR A 5 -0.57 3.25 -13.03
N THR A 6 -0.20 2.76 -14.22
CA THR A 6 -1.08 1.87 -15.01
C THR A 6 -1.21 0.50 -14.36
N LEU A 7 -0.10 -0.05 -13.85
CA LEU A 7 -0.10 -1.36 -13.19
C LEU A 7 -0.93 -1.36 -11.90
N ILE A 8 -0.80 -0.32 -11.08
CA ILE A 8 -1.60 -0.16 -9.86
C ILE A 8 -3.11 -0.08 -10.22
N LEU A 9 -3.48 0.77 -11.19
CA LEU A 9 -4.86 0.88 -11.65
C LEU A 9 -5.42 -0.43 -12.23
N ASP A 10 -4.59 -1.22 -12.91
CA ASP A 10 -4.99 -2.52 -13.44
C ASP A 10 -5.31 -3.52 -12.30
N ASP A 11 -4.54 -3.48 -11.21
CA ASP A 11 -4.80 -4.24 -9.98
C ASP A 11 -6.09 -3.78 -9.31
N HIS A 12 -6.30 -2.48 -9.15
CA HIS A 12 -7.53 -1.92 -8.59
C HIS A 12 -8.77 -2.36 -9.36
N ALA A 13 -8.69 -2.29 -10.70
CA ALA A 13 -9.77 -2.76 -11.56
C ALA A 13 -10.00 -4.27 -11.40
N TRP A 14 -8.94 -5.04 -11.15
CA TRP A 14 -9.04 -6.47 -10.88
C TRP A 14 -9.67 -6.77 -9.52
N PHE A 15 -9.31 -6.06 -8.45
CA PHE A 15 -9.90 -6.19 -7.11
C PHE A 15 -11.40 -5.95 -7.14
N ARG A 16 -11.84 -4.84 -7.75
CA ARG A 16 -13.27 -4.53 -7.90
C ARG A 16 -14.04 -5.63 -8.62
N ARG A 17 -13.45 -6.24 -9.65
CA ARG A 17 -14.07 -7.39 -10.36
C ARG A 17 -14.15 -8.64 -9.48
N GLN A 18 -13.15 -8.92 -8.65
CA GLN A 18 -13.19 -10.10 -7.77
C GLN A 18 -14.22 -9.93 -6.63
N PHE A 19 -14.28 -8.74 -6.02
CA PHE A 19 -15.30 -8.43 -5.02
C PHE A 19 -16.72 -8.47 -5.60
N ALA A 20 -16.92 -7.97 -6.82
CA ALA A 20 -18.21 -8.11 -7.52
C ALA A 20 -18.58 -9.59 -7.78
N ALA A 21 -17.61 -10.44 -8.13
CA ALA A 21 -17.86 -11.87 -8.27
C ALA A 21 -18.20 -12.54 -6.91
N LEU A 22 -17.66 -12.05 -5.79
CA LEU A 22 -18.04 -12.50 -4.45
C LEU A 22 -19.49 -12.09 -4.12
N ASP A 23 -19.96 -10.91 -4.54
CA ASP A 23 -21.37 -10.51 -4.41
C ASP A 23 -22.30 -11.52 -5.11
N GLU A 24 -21.95 -11.92 -6.33
CA GLU A 24 -22.71 -12.91 -7.10
C GLU A 24 -22.74 -14.29 -6.42
N LEU A 25 -21.64 -14.70 -5.79
CA LEU A 25 -21.58 -15.95 -5.02
C LEU A 25 -22.38 -15.84 -3.71
N GLN A 26 -22.35 -14.71 -3.02
CA GLN A 26 -23.10 -14.52 -1.78
C GLN A 26 -24.62 -14.57 -2.01
N ALA A 27 -25.10 -14.08 -3.16
CA ALA A 27 -26.51 -14.03 -3.50
C ALA A 27 -27.15 -15.40 -3.82
N ARG A 28 -26.35 -16.45 -4.04
CA ARG A 28 -26.85 -17.80 -4.35
C ARG A 28 -27.24 -18.54 -3.06
N ALA A 29 -28.26 -19.38 -3.14
CA ALA A 29 -28.79 -20.09 -1.96
C ALA A 29 -27.87 -21.20 -1.43
N ASP A 30 -27.00 -21.75 -2.27
CA ASP A 30 -26.25 -22.98 -2.02
C ASP A 30 -24.81 -22.93 -2.55
N THR A 31 -24.13 -21.78 -2.37
CA THR A 31 -22.73 -21.64 -2.79
C THR A 31 -21.81 -22.64 -2.11
N ASP A 32 -21.08 -23.40 -2.92
CA ASP A 32 -20.03 -24.31 -2.46
C ASP A 32 -18.88 -23.48 -1.85
N PRO A 33 -18.47 -23.74 -0.59
CA PRO A 33 -17.30 -23.08 0.00
C PRO A 33 -16.03 -23.19 -0.86
N ARG A 34 -15.89 -24.24 -1.69
CA ARG A 34 -14.76 -24.38 -2.62
C ARG A 34 -14.78 -23.35 -3.75
N GLU A 35 -15.95 -22.84 -4.15
CA GLU A 35 -16.04 -21.73 -5.11
C GLU A 35 -15.59 -20.42 -4.46
N LEU A 36 -15.99 -20.19 -3.20
CA LEU A 36 -15.56 -19.03 -2.42
C LEU A 36 -14.03 -19.04 -2.23
N THR A 37 -13.44 -20.15 -1.81
CA THR A 37 -11.99 -20.30 -1.66
C THR A 37 -11.23 -20.02 -2.96
N ARG A 38 -11.70 -20.54 -4.10
CA ARG A 38 -11.04 -20.31 -5.41
C ARG A 38 -11.02 -18.84 -5.83
N LEU A 39 -11.99 -18.05 -5.38
CA LEU A 39 -12.07 -16.63 -5.69
C LEU A 39 -11.36 -15.78 -4.64
N TRP A 40 -11.55 -16.11 -3.36
CA TRP A 40 -11.01 -15.35 -2.24
C TRP A 40 -9.51 -15.50 -2.07
N ASP A 41 -8.97 -16.71 -2.14
CA ASP A 41 -7.55 -16.91 -1.81
C ASP A 41 -6.61 -16.13 -2.76
N PRO A 42 -6.82 -16.12 -4.10
CA PRO A 42 -6.01 -15.29 -4.99
C PRO A 42 -6.25 -13.79 -4.80
N LEU A 43 -7.48 -13.38 -4.43
CA LEU A 43 -7.79 -11.98 -4.15
C LEU A 43 -7.05 -11.49 -2.90
N ALA A 44 -7.20 -12.20 -1.79
CA ALA A 44 -6.53 -11.88 -0.53
C ALA A 44 -5.01 -11.87 -0.68
N ALA A 45 -4.44 -12.86 -1.37
CA ALA A 45 -3.01 -12.89 -1.65
C ALA A 45 -2.55 -11.66 -2.46
N ARG A 46 -3.29 -11.29 -3.50
CA ARG A 46 -2.92 -10.16 -4.35
C ARG A 46 -3.09 -8.82 -3.64
N LEU A 47 -4.12 -8.65 -2.80
CA LEU A 47 -4.31 -7.43 -1.99
C LEU A 47 -3.08 -7.16 -1.12
N ASP A 48 -2.60 -8.17 -0.40
CA ASP A 48 -1.47 -8.02 0.53
C ASP A 48 -0.13 -7.80 -0.20
N VAL A 49 0.14 -8.57 -1.26
CA VAL A 49 1.35 -8.39 -2.09
C VAL A 49 1.35 -7.01 -2.77
N HIS A 50 0.19 -6.54 -3.24
CA HIS A 50 0.03 -5.23 -3.84
C HIS A 50 0.34 -4.11 -2.85
N ALA A 51 -0.26 -4.17 -1.65
CA ALA A 51 0.01 -3.21 -0.59
C ALA A 51 1.52 -3.12 -0.26
N VAL A 52 2.19 -4.28 -0.13
CA VAL A 52 3.64 -4.31 0.11
C VAL A 52 4.43 -3.78 -1.10
N ALA A 53 3.99 -4.03 -2.33
CA ALA A 53 4.63 -3.49 -3.52
C ALA A 53 4.60 -1.95 -3.54
N GLU A 54 3.46 -1.36 -3.17
CA GLU A 54 3.30 0.10 -3.08
C GLU A 54 4.14 0.68 -1.95
N GLU A 55 4.09 0.09 -0.76
CA GLU A 55 4.90 0.44 0.41
C GLU A 55 6.42 0.40 0.14
N ARG A 56 6.88 -0.45 -0.79
CA ARG A 56 8.31 -0.59 -1.08
C ARG A 56 8.78 0.20 -2.28
N ILE A 57 7.89 0.42 -3.25
CA ILE A 57 8.27 0.89 -4.59
C ILE A 57 7.58 2.21 -4.93
N PHE A 58 6.32 2.38 -4.57
CA PHE A 58 5.55 3.56 -4.97
C PHE A 58 5.64 4.69 -3.94
N TYR A 59 5.23 4.46 -2.69
CA TYR A 59 5.14 5.52 -1.68
C TYR A 59 6.45 6.24 -1.37
N PRO A 60 7.63 5.59 -1.35
CA PRO A 60 8.89 6.33 -1.21
C PRO A 60 9.12 7.35 -2.32
N GLU A 61 8.67 7.05 -3.53
CA GLU A 61 8.82 7.93 -4.70
C GLU A 61 7.70 8.98 -4.73
N LEU A 62 6.49 8.63 -4.28
CA LEU A 62 5.42 9.60 -4.05
C LEU A 62 5.85 10.66 -3.02
N LEU A 63 6.44 10.26 -1.90
CA LEU A 63 6.99 11.18 -0.90
C LEU A 63 8.10 12.08 -1.46
N ALA A 64 8.90 11.58 -2.41
CA ALA A 64 10.00 12.32 -3.01
C ALA A 64 9.56 13.30 -4.12
N HIS A 65 8.45 13.02 -4.79
CA HIS A 65 8.09 13.67 -6.05
C HIS A 65 6.64 14.18 -6.16
N GLY A 66 5.78 13.83 -5.21
CA GLY A 66 4.40 14.27 -5.13
C GLY A 66 4.26 15.67 -4.52
N GLU A 67 3.09 16.27 -4.71
CA GLU A 67 2.64 17.49 -4.02
C GLU A 67 1.88 17.10 -2.76
N ASP A 68 2.28 17.63 -1.60
CA ASP A 68 1.71 17.30 -0.28
C ASP A 68 1.51 15.78 0.01
N PRO A 69 2.45 14.89 -0.36
CA PRO A 69 2.24 13.43 -0.36
C PRO A 69 2.17 12.80 1.04
N ARG A 70 2.43 13.57 2.09
CA ARG A 70 2.65 13.07 3.44
C ARG A 70 1.37 12.54 4.08
N GLU A 71 0.29 13.32 4.02
CA GLU A 71 -1.01 12.94 4.59
C GLU A 71 -1.56 11.73 3.84
N GLU A 72 -1.56 11.78 2.51
CA GLU A 72 -1.95 10.68 1.63
C GLU A 72 -1.19 9.38 1.95
N THR A 73 0.13 9.46 2.18
CA THR A 73 0.93 8.26 2.52
C THR A 73 0.62 7.73 3.92
N LEU A 74 0.28 8.60 4.89
CA LEU A 74 -0.11 8.13 6.23
C LEU A 74 -1.41 7.33 6.17
N ASP A 75 -2.39 7.87 5.45
CA ASP A 75 -3.72 7.26 5.34
C ASP A 75 -3.64 5.94 4.56
N ALA A 76 -2.92 5.91 3.43
CA ALA A 76 -2.70 4.68 2.65
C ALA A 76 -2.05 3.54 3.47
N ILE A 77 -1.05 3.85 4.31
CA ILE A 77 -0.43 2.84 5.19
C ILE A 77 -1.43 2.34 6.24
N GLY A 78 -2.25 3.23 6.78
CA GLY A 78 -3.34 2.85 7.70
C GLY A 78 -4.36 1.93 7.04
N ASP A 79 -4.80 2.27 5.84
CA ASP A 79 -5.76 1.48 5.08
C ASP A 79 -5.21 0.10 4.70
N HIS A 80 -3.91 0.00 4.36
CA HIS A 80 -3.26 -1.28 4.13
C HIS A 80 -3.30 -2.19 5.36
N ASN A 81 -3.11 -1.66 6.56
CA ASN A 81 -3.27 -2.42 7.80
C ASN A 81 -4.73 -2.89 7.98
N ASP A 82 -5.71 -2.02 7.72
CA ASP A 82 -7.13 -2.38 7.79
C ASP A 82 -7.53 -3.48 6.78
N ILE A 83 -6.94 -3.46 5.57
CA ILE A 83 -7.11 -4.52 4.56
C ILE A 83 -6.55 -5.85 5.09
N ARG A 84 -5.34 -5.84 5.66
CA ARG A 84 -4.70 -7.03 6.26
C ARG A 84 -5.53 -7.58 7.42
N ASP A 85 -6.07 -6.72 8.25
CA ASP A 85 -6.95 -7.09 9.36
C ASP A 85 -8.23 -7.78 8.89
N GLY A 86 -8.86 -7.26 7.84
CA GLY A 86 -10.01 -7.90 7.20
C GLY A 86 -9.67 -9.29 6.62
N ILE A 87 -8.50 -9.41 5.96
CA ILE A 87 -7.99 -10.68 5.44
C ILE A 87 -7.76 -11.69 6.58
N ALA A 88 -7.07 -11.29 7.65
CA ALA A 88 -6.82 -12.12 8.82
C ALA A 88 -8.12 -12.53 9.52
N GLN A 89 -9.11 -11.64 9.57
CA GLN A 89 -10.45 -11.94 10.07
C GLN A 89 -11.17 -12.99 9.21
N ALA A 90 -11.08 -12.92 7.89
CA ALA A 90 -11.65 -13.94 7.03
C ALA A 90 -10.95 -15.29 7.28
N GLN A 91 -9.61 -15.31 7.28
CA GLN A 91 -8.80 -16.53 7.44
C GLN A 91 -9.07 -17.31 8.73
N ARG A 92 -9.35 -16.63 9.85
CA ARG A 92 -9.63 -17.29 11.14
C ARG A 92 -11.03 -17.91 11.25
N ASN A 93 -11.88 -17.78 10.23
CA ASN A 93 -13.25 -18.27 10.22
C ASN A 93 -13.49 -19.34 9.14
N PRO A 94 -14.44 -20.28 9.34
CA PRO A 94 -14.82 -21.22 8.29
C PRO A 94 -15.35 -20.49 7.04
N VAL A 95 -14.86 -20.87 5.85
CA VAL A 95 -15.26 -20.26 4.57
C VAL A 95 -16.78 -20.28 4.39
N GLY A 96 -17.35 -19.14 4.01
CA GLY A 96 -18.80 -18.96 3.82
C GLY A 96 -19.60 -18.76 5.12
N SER A 97 -18.97 -18.86 6.30
CA SER A 97 -19.61 -18.49 7.55
C SER A 97 -19.80 -16.97 7.66
N ARG A 98 -20.63 -16.52 8.61
CA ARG A 98 -20.82 -15.10 8.87
C ARG A 98 -19.50 -14.39 9.19
N GLY A 99 -18.68 -14.94 10.09
CA GLY A 99 -17.41 -14.30 10.46
C GLY A 99 -16.40 -14.25 9.31
N TRP A 100 -16.46 -15.21 8.38
CA TRP A 100 -15.66 -15.17 7.16
C TRP A 100 -16.11 -14.01 6.25
N TRP A 101 -17.42 -13.90 6.00
CA TRP A 101 -17.98 -12.79 5.21
C TRP A 101 -17.74 -11.43 5.85
N ASP A 102 -17.86 -11.32 7.18
CA ASP A 102 -17.57 -10.08 7.90
C ASP A 102 -16.13 -9.63 7.60
N GLY A 103 -15.13 -10.53 7.64
CA GLY A 103 -13.73 -10.20 7.29
C GLY A 103 -13.52 -9.85 5.81
N VAL A 104 -14.13 -10.60 4.89
CA VAL A 104 -14.08 -10.31 3.45
C VAL A 104 -14.60 -8.89 3.16
N TRP A 105 -15.68 -8.48 3.83
CA TRP A 105 -16.28 -7.17 3.63
C TRP A 105 -15.61 -6.03 4.38
N ASP A 106 -14.97 -6.32 5.52
CA ASP A 106 -14.06 -5.37 6.16
C ASP A 106 -12.87 -5.06 5.24
N ALA A 107 -12.22 -6.09 4.67
CA ALA A 107 -11.14 -5.91 3.69
C ALA A 107 -11.60 -5.15 2.44
N ARG A 108 -12.79 -5.46 1.91
CA ARG A 108 -13.35 -4.73 0.76
C ARG A 108 -13.56 -3.25 1.07
N ARG A 109 -14.16 -2.94 2.22
CA ARG A 109 -14.48 -1.54 2.58
C ARG A 109 -13.20 -0.72 2.67
N ALA A 110 -12.19 -1.21 3.38
CA ALA A 110 -10.88 -0.55 3.48
C ALA A 110 -10.25 -0.38 2.09
N ASN A 111 -10.26 -1.45 1.27
CA ASN A 111 -9.74 -1.38 -0.10
C ASN A 111 -10.51 -0.40 -1.01
N ASP A 112 -11.84 -0.31 -0.91
CA ASP A 112 -12.65 0.61 -1.71
C ASP A 112 -12.42 2.09 -1.31
N GLU A 113 -12.15 2.36 -0.03
CA GLU A 113 -11.75 3.67 0.51
C GLU A 113 -10.35 4.05 0.00
N HIS A 114 -9.35 3.20 0.30
CA HIS A 114 -7.97 3.30 -0.18
C HIS A 114 -7.86 3.62 -1.67
N MET A 115 -8.40 2.74 -2.53
CA MET A 115 -8.34 2.95 -3.98
C MET A 115 -9.05 4.23 -4.42
N GLY A 116 -10.11 4.65 -3.70
CA GLY A 116 -10.83 5.87 -4.01
C GLY A 116 -9.98 7.11 -3.80
N GLU A 117 -9.25 7.17 -2.70
CA GLU A 117 -8.35 8.27 -2.37
C GLU A 117 -7.12 8.23 -3.29
N GLU A 118 -6.44 7.09 -3.35
CA GLU A 118 -5.20 6.94 -4.12
C GLU A 118 -5.39 7.22 -5.63
N GLU A 119 -6.50 6.79 -6.24
CA GLU A 119 -6.77 7.05 -7.66
C GLU A 119 -7.02 8.53 -8.00
N ASN A 120 -7.61 9.27 -7.06
CA ASN A 120 -7.99 10.67 -7.24
C ASN A 120 -6.93 11.65 -6.74
N GLU A 121 -6.02 11.19 -5.89
CA GLU A 121 -5.01 12.00 -5.20
C GLU A 121 -3.61 11.50 -5.59
N GLY A 122 -2.98 10.63 -4.81
CA GLY A 122 -1.58 10.22 -4.99
C GLY A 122 -1.19 9.77 -6.40
N LEU A 123 -1.96 8.87 -7.04
CA LEU A 123 -1.68 8.44 -8.41
C LEU A 123 -1.92 9.54 -9.44
N ALA A 124 -2.95 10.37 -9.22
CA ALA A 124 -3.27 11.47 -10.12
C ALA A 124 -2.17 12.53 -10.07
N ASN A 125 -1.73 12.89 -8.87
CA ASN A 125 -0.64 13.81 -8.61
C ASN A 125 0.68 13.27 -9.21
N PHE A 126 1.08 12.06 -8.82
CA PHE A 126 2.33 11.46 -9.29
C PHE A 126 2.42 11.39 -10.82
N ARG A 127 1.31 11.07 -11.49
CA ARG A 127 1.24 11.03 -12.96
C ARG A 127 1.50 12.39 -13.62
N LEU A 128 1.14 13.49 -12.97
CA LEU A 128 1.31 14.86 -13.49
C LEU A 128 2.72 15.40 -13.24
N HIS A 129 3.40 14.96 -12.17
CA HIS A 129 4.64 15.56 -11.70
C HIS A 129 5.89 14.69 -11.89
N ALA A 130 5.76 13.36 -11.83
CA ALA A 130 6.89 12.45 -12.01
C ALA A 130 7.34 12.37 -13.48
N ALA A 131 8.65 12.30 -13.70
CA ALA A 131 9.22 12.10 -15.03
C ALA A 131 8.72 10.77 -15.64
N PRO A 132 8.38 10.72 -16.94
CA PRO A 132 7.92 9.49 -17.59
C PRO A 132 8.88 8.31 -17.41
N GLU A 133 10.20 8.56 -17.50
CA GLU A 133 11.22 7.53 -17.37
C GLU A 133 11.29 6.95 -15.94
N LEU A 134 11.01 7.77 -14.92
CA LEU A 134 10.89 7.30 -13.54
C LEU A 134 9.69 6.36 -13.42
N ARG A 135 8.52 6.75 -13.94
CA ARG A 135 7.30 5.94 -13.90
C ARG A 135 7.47 4.60 -14.62
N GLU A 136 8.17 4.57 -15.74
CA GLU A 136 8.48 3.33 -16.48
C GLU A 136 9.45 2.42 -15.70
N SER A 137 10.48 3.01 -15.09
CA SER A 137 11.44 2.27 -14.25
C SER A 137 10.75 1.67 -13.02
N LEU A 138 9.86 2.42 -12.38
CA LEU A 138 9.07 1.94 -11.25
C LEU A 138 8.09 0.85 -11.67
N GLY A 139 7.47 0.97 -12.86
CA GLY A 139 6.60 -0.06 -13.40
C GLY A 139 7.35 -1.39 -13.61
N THR A 140 8.61 -1.31 -14.04
CA THR A 140 9.47 -2.51 -14.15
C THR A 140 9.74 -3.14 -12.79
N ARG A 141 10.15 -2.35 -11.80
CA ARG A 141 10.39 -2.83 -10.42
C ARG A 141 9.12 -3.44 -9.81
N PHE A 142 7.98 -2.79 -10.00
CA PHE A 142 6.69 -3.24 -9.49
C PHE A 142 6.29 -4.59 -10.11
N ALA A 143 6.35 -4.71 -11.44
CA ALA A 143 6.03 -5.97 -12.11
C ALA A 143 6.98 -7.12 -11.70
N GLU A 144 8.29 -6.86 -11.62
CA GLU A 144 9.27 -7.83 -11.15
C GLU A 144 9.00 -8.26 -9.70
N PHE A 145 8.57 -7.33 -8.84
CA PHE A 145 8.20 -7.63 -7.47
C PHE A 145 6.95 -8.50 -7.38
N MET A 146 5.87 -8.14 -8.09
CA MET A 146 4.64 -8.92 -8.13
C MET A 146 4.85 -10.33 -8.70
N ASP A 147 5.72 -10.48 -9.71
CA ASP A 147 6.06 -11.78 -10.29
C ASP A 147 6.92 -12.64 -9.35
N ALA A 148 7.82 -12.02 -8.58
CA ALA A 148 8.69 -12.72 -7.65
C ALA A 148 7.97 -13.15 -6.35
N HIS A 149 6.89 -12.48 -5.99
CA HIS A 149 6.16 -12.71 -4.73
C HIS A 149 4.67 -13.00 -5.01
N PRO A 150 4.33 -14.17 -5.58
CA PRO A 150 2.94 -14.49 -5.92
C PRO A 150 2.03 -14.65 -4.70
N THR A 151 2.58 -14.82 -3.49
CA THR A 151 1.82 -15.02 -2.25
C THR A 151 2.41 -14.24 -1.07
N PRO A 152 1.63 -13.96 0.00
CA PRO A 152 2.14 -13.32 1.21
C PRO A 152 3.29 -14.06 1.90
N GLY A 153 3.33 -15.39 1.79
CA GLY A 153 4.42 -16.20 2.35
C GLY A 153 5.78 -15.93 1.69
N ASP A 154 5.80 -15.37 0.48
CA ASP A 154 7.03 -14.94 -0.19
C ASP A 154 7.56 -13.61 0.38
N LEU A 155 6.72 -12.87 1.11
CA LEU A 155 7.06 -11.56 1.71
C LEU A 155 7.78 -11.71 3.05
N GLU A 156 7.57 -12.82 3.76
CA GLU A 156 8.08 -13.04 5.11
C GLU A 156 9.62 -12.91 5.18
N GLY A 157 10.10 -12.03 6.06
CA GLY A 157 11.53 -11.87 6.33
C GLY A 157 12.30 -11.07 5.28
N LEU A 158 11.60 -10.35 4.40
CA LEU A 158 12.20 -9.33 3.55
C LEU A 158 12.74 -8.16 4.40
N ASP A 159 13.86 -7.56 3.98
CA ASP A 159 14.34 -6.33 4.59
C ASP A 159 13.39 -5.16 4.21
N GLY A 160 12.64 -4.64 5.17
CA GLY A 160 11.63 -3.59 4.98
C GLY A 160 10.20 -4.13 5.15
N PRO A 161 9.18 -3.50 4.52
CA PRO A 161 7.82 -4.03 4.52
C PRO A 161 7.76 -5.48 4.03
N ASP A 162 7.13 -6.34 4.82
CA ASP A 162 7.09 -7.81 4.68
C ASP A 162 5.67 -8.39 4.81
N GLY A 163 4.64 -7.53 4.79
CA GLY A 163 3.24 -7.90 4.98
C GLY A 163 2.76 -7.77 6.43
N SER A 164 3.64 -7.37 7.35
CA SER A 164 3.24 -6.97 8.71
C SER A 164 2.71 -5.53 8.76
N ASP A 165 1.86 -5.23 9.75
CA ASP A 165 1.35 -3.88 9.96
C ASP A 165 2.49 -2.89 10.22
N LEU A 166 2.37 -1.72 9.62
CA LEU A 166 3.32 -0.63 9.77
C LEU A 166 2.71 0.50 10.60
N ASP A 167 3.50 1.13 11.47
CA ASP A 167 3.10 2.41 12.02
C ASP A 167 3.23 3.48 10.92
N PRO A 168 2.15 4.19 10.52
CA PRO A 168 2.22 5.14 9.42
C PRO A 168 3.24 6.27 9.68
N GLY A 169 3.33 6.74 10.92
CA GLY A 169 4.24 7.81 11.32
C GLY A 169 5.69 7.37 11.18
N ASP A 170 6.05 6.23 11.78
CA ASP A 170 7.40 5.68 11.70
C ASP A 170 7.80 5.37 10.24
N TYR A 171 6.86 4.86 9.43
CA TYR A 171 7.10 4.58 8.00
C TYR A 171 7.45 5.87 7.23
N VAL A 172 6.62 6.89 7.35
CA VAL A 172 6.81 8.18 6.66
C VAL A 172 8.09 8.85 7.13
N GLU A 173 8.35 8.93 8.43
CA GLU A 173 9.58 9.52 8.98
C GLU A 173 10.83 8.79 8.46
N ALA A 174 10.81 7.46 8.42
CA ALA A 174 11.92 6.66 7.90
C ALA A 174 12.12 6.81 6.39
N ALA A 175 11.05 7.06 5.61
CA ALA A 175 11.13 7.33 4.18
C ALA A 175 11.67 8.75 3.90
N GLU A 176 11.14 9.76 4.58
CA GLU A 176 11.60 11.16 4.48
C GLU A 176 13.08 11.30 4.87
N ALA A 177 13.52 10.63 5.94
CA ALA A 177 14.93 10.64 6.37
C ALA A 177 15.89 9.99 5.36
N ARG A 178 15.39 9.14 4.44
CA ARG A 178 16.20 8.60 3.33
C ARG A 178 16.28 9.57 2.15
N ILE A 179 15.27 10.41 1.97
CA ILE A 179 15.18 11.41 0.91
C ILE A 179 16.06 12.63 1.27
N ASP A 180 15.90 13.16 2.49
CA ASP A 180 16.69 14.28 3.02
C ASP A 180 17.32 13.88 4.37
N PRO A 181 18.52 13.25 4.35
CA PRO A 181 19.15 12.77 5.57
C PRO A 181 19.51 13.94 6.49
N PRO A 182 19.22 13.86 7.80
CA PRO A 182 19.51 14.95 8.73
C PRO A 182 20.99 15.30 8.72
N ASP A 183 21.31 16.60 8.62
CA ASP A 183 22.68 17.08 8.61
C ASP A 183 23.38 16.71 9.94
N PRO A 184 24.40 15.84 9.93
CA PRO A 184 25.10 15.44 11.15
C PRO A 184 25.84 16.61 11.82
N THR A 185 25.98 17.75 11.14
CA THR A 185 26.61 18.97 11.66
C THR A 185 25.62 19.98 12.27
N ALA A 186 24.31 19.79 12.11
CA ALA A 186 23.28 20.66 12.70
C ALA A 186 23.19 20.56 14.24
N HIS A 187 23.79 19.53 14.84
CA HIS A 187 24.03 19.43 16.29
C HIS A 187 25.34 20.10 16.74
N GLY A 188 25.87 21.05 15.96
CA GLY A 188 26.98 21.92 16.35
C GLY A 188 26.54 22.95 17.39
N LEU A 189 26.82 22.64 18.67
CA LEU A 189 26.90 23.53 19.84
C LEU A 189 26.56 25.00 19.54
N GLY A 190 25.39 25.46 19.99
CA GLY A 190 25.03 26.88 20.03
C GLY A 190 26.00 27.67 20.93
N ILE A 191 27.12 28.11 20.38
CA ILE A 191 28.06 29.00 21.06
C ILE A 191 27.48 30.42 20.94
N GLY A 192 27.04 30.95 22.08
CA GLY A 192 26.36 32.23 22.19
C GLY A 192 27.11 33.38 21.51
N SER A 193 26.36 34.15 20.73
CA SER A 193 26.78 35.43 20.17
C SER A 193 27.06 36.43 21.31
N LEU A 194 28.33 36.63 21.64
CA LEU A 194 28.78 37.73 22.47
C LEU A 194 28.85 38.99 21.61
N ARG A 195 27.89 39.89 21.85
CA ARG A 195 27.83 41.24 21.31
C ARG A 195 29.15 41.99 21.57
N GLY A 196 29.79 42.45 20.49
CA GLY A 196 30.87 43.42 20.56
C GLY A 196 30.39 44.75 21.12
N GLN A 197 31.09 45.24 22.15
CA GLN A 197 30.92 46.58 22.69
C GLN A 197 31.51 47.62 21.73
N SER A 198 30.73 48.67 21.52
CA SER A 198 31.06 49.88 20.79
C SER A 198 32.20 50.66 21.46
N GLN A 199 33.08 51.26 20.66
CA GLN A 199 33.83 52.46 21.01
C GLN A 199 33.28 53.63 20.22
#